data_AF-K0S004-F1
#
_entry.id   AF-K0S004-F1
#
_cell.length_a   1.000
_cell.length_b   1.000
_cell.length_c   1.000
_cell.angle_alpha   90.00
_cell.angle_beta   90.00
_cell.angle_gamma   90.00
#
_symmetry.space_group_name_H-M   'P 1'
#
loop_
_entity.id
_entity.type
_entity.pdbx_description
1 polymer ?
#
loop_
_entity_poly.entity_id
_entity_poly.type
_entity_poly.pdbx_seq_one_letter_code
_entity_poly.pdbx_strand_id
1 'polypeptide(L)'
;MQGLLRFMTTRRNLVDLVTQLLGHVEAASGQYRTDLVEEIIKLCSGSKYELIADFDWYFDVLVILAGVRGLEEGQGDAIAGQWTDVAWRVLPVRAYAVRRSLEVLVCRGP
;
A
#
# COMPACT_ATOMS: atom_id res chain seq x y z
N MET A 1 -1.82 -7.32 -16.49
CA MET A 1 -0.64 -6.94 -17.29
C MET A 1 0.53 -6.81 -16.33
N GLN A 2 1.59 -7.60 -16.46
CA GLN A 2 2.75 -7.50 -15.55
C GLN A 2 3.62 -6.30 -16.01
N GLY A 3 3.69 -5.24 -15.21
CA GLY A 3 4.38 -3.99 -15.57
C GLY A 3 5.90 -4.10 -15.55
N LEU A 4 6.58 -3.30 -16.40
CA LEU A 4 8.06 -3.19 -16.46
C LEU A 4 8.67 -2.83 -15.09
N LEU A 5 7.93 -2.06 -14.28
CA LEU A 5 8.39 -1.56 -12.98
C LEU A 5 8.84 -2.69 -12.05
N ARG A 6 8.17 -3.85 -12.08
CA ARG A 6 8.53 -5.00 -11.23
C ARG A 6 9.97 -5.49 -11.47
N PHE A 7 10.48 -5.43 -12.70
CA PHE A 7 11.83 -5.88 -13.02
C PHE A 7 12.92 -4.84 -12.72
N MET A 8 12.53 -3.56 -12.67
CA MET A 8 13.44 -2.45 -12.37
C MET A 8 13.47 -2.10 -10.87
N THR A 9 12.50 -2.61 -10.11
CA THR A 9 12.39 -2.38 -8.68
C THR A 9 13.24 -3.38 -7.91
N THR A 10 13.99 -2.86 -6.96
CA THR A 10 14.86 -3.57 -6.03
C THR A 10 14.55 -3.10 -4.63
N ARG A 11 15.06 -3.81 -3.61
CA ARG A 11 14.96 -3.37 -2.20
C ARG A 11 15.49 -1.95 -1.97
N ARG A 12 16.45 -1.49 -2.78
CA ARG A 12 17.12 -0.20 -2.59
C ARG A 12 16.30 0.99 -3.09
N ASN A 13 15.52 0.80 -4.16
CA ASN A 13 14.76 1.88 -4.79
C ASN A 13 13.25 1.77 -4.57
N LEU A 14 12.78 0.73 -3.86
CA LEU A 14 11.36 0.53 -3.60
C LEU A 14 10.72 1.76 -2.93
N VAL A 15 11.36 2.30 -1.89
CA VAL A 15 10.82 3.44 -1.14
C VAL A 15 10.64 4.65 -2.06
N ASP A 16 11.68 5.02 -2.79
CA ASP A 16 11.64 6.18 -3.70
C ASP A 16 10.58 5.98 -4.81
N LEU A 17 10.50 4.78 -5.38
CA LEU A 17 9.52 4.46 -6.42
C LEU A 17 8.09 4.53 -5.88
N VAL A 18 7.82 3.97 -4.71
CA VAL A 18 6.49 4.04 -4.08
C VAL A 18 6.14 5.49 -3.74
N THR A 19 7.08 6.27 -3.21
CA THR A 19 6.87 7.70 -2.95
C THR A 19 6.53 8.48 -4.21
N GLN A 20 7.21 8.23 -5.33
CA GLN A 20 6.88 8.85 -6.61
C GLN A 20 5.49 8.44 -7.11
N LEU A 21 5.14 7.16 -7.02
CA LEU A 21 3.83 6.66 -7.41
C LEU A 21 2.71 7.25 -6.55
N LEU A 22 2.92 7.40 -5.24
CA LEU A 22 1.97 8.07 -4.34
C LEU A 22 1.74 9.53 -4.76
N GLY A 23 2.77 10.27 -5.16
CA GLY A 23 2.62 11.61 -5.72
C GLY A 23 1.77 11.64 -6.99
N HIS A 24 1.86 10.61 -7.83
CA HIS A 24 1.00 10.46 -9.00
C HIS A 24 -0.45 10.08 -8.63
N VAL A 25 -0.67 9.29 -7.58
CA VAL A 25 -2.01 8.96 -7.08
C VAL A 25 -2.76 10.22 -6.65
N GLU A 26 -2.08 11.16 -5.97
CA GLU A 26 -2.66 12.43 -5.55
C GLU A 26 -3.08 13.31 -6.75
N ALA A 27 -2.28 13.33 -7.82
CA ALA A 27 -2.53 14.13 -9.01
C ALA A 27 -3.50 13.49 -10.01
N ALA A 28 -3.61 12.16 -10.02
CA ALA A 28 -4.45 11.40 -10.95
C ALA A 28 -5.93 11.42 -10.54
N SER A 29 -6.83 11.02 -11.45
CA SER A 29 -8.27 10.85 -11.18
C SER A 29 -8.87 9.69 -11.98
N GLY A 30 -10.01 9.16 -11.51
CA GLY A 30 -10.71 8.06 -12.18
C GLY A 30 -9.86 6.79 -12.27
N GLN A 31 -10.00 6.05 -13.37
CA GLN A 31 -9.33 4.76 -13.57
C GLN A 31 -7.81 4.82 -13.37
N TYR A 32 -7.15 5.88 -13.84
CA TYR A 32 -5.68 5.97 -13.73
C TYR A 32 -5.21 6.02 -12.27
N ARG A 33 -5.97 6.68 -11.39
CA ARG A 33 -5.68 6.67 -9.94
C ARG A 33 -5.82 5.26 -9.38
N THR A 34 -6.90 4.57 -9.74
CA THR A 34 -7.20 3.20 -9.36
C THR A 34 -6.09 2.23 -9.80
N ASP A 35 -5.59 2.38 -11.03
CA ASP A 35 -4.49 1.58 -11.58
C ASP A 35 -3.16 1.83 -10.83
N LEU A 36 -2.87 3.09 -10.47
CA LEU A 36 -1.67 3.42 -9.69
C LEU A 36 -1.70 2.81 -8.30
N VAL A 37 -2.85 2.84 -7.61
CA VAL A 37 -3.01 2.18 -6.32
C VAL A 37 -2.80 0.67 -6.44
N GLU A 38 -3.38 0.04 -7.47
CA GLU A 38 -3.19 -1.38 -7.72
C GLU A 38 -1.71 -1.72 -8.00
N GLU A 39 -1.00 -0.88 -8.76
CA GLU A 39 0.42 -1.08 -9.06
C GLU A 39 1.30 -0.96 -7.82
N ILE A 40 1.04 0.01 -6.93
CA ILE A 40 1.76 0.12 -5.64
C ILE A 40 1.56 -1.15 -4.82
N ILE A 41 0.33 -1.65 -4.71
CA ILE A 41 0.02 -2.87 -3.96
C ILE A 41 0.74 -4.07 -4.55
N LYS A 42 0.71 -4.24 -5.88
CA LYS A 42 1.43 -5.32 -6.58
C LYS A 42 2.94 -5.25 -6.37
N LEU A 43 3.51 -4.05 -6.39
CA LEU A 43 4.94 -3.85 -6.22
C LEU A 43 5.41 -4.26 -4.83
N CYS A 44 4.68 -3.84 -3.79
CA CYS A 44 5.02 -4.14 -2.40
C CYS A 44 4.72 -5.59 -2.00
N SER A 45 3.65 -6.20 -2.53
CA SER A 45 3.22 -7.56 -2.18
C SER A 45 3.92 -8.66 -2.96
N GLY A 46 4.66 -8.30 -4.03
CA GLY A 46 5.35 -9.23 -4.91
C GLY A 46 6.27 -10.21 -4.17
N SER A 47 6.28 -11.47 -4.62
CA SER A 47 7.14 -12.52 -4.07
C SER A 47 7.06 -12.69 -2.54
N LYS A 48 5.86 -12.52 -1.95
CA LYS A 48 5.65 -12.53 -0.48
C LYS A 48 6.41 -11.40 0.23
N TYR A 49 6.25 -10.17 -0.28
CA TYR A 49 6.88 -8.98 0.28
C TYR A 49 8.41 -9.01 0.27
N GLU A 50 9.02 -9.69 -0.70
CA GLU A 50 10.49 -9.86 -0.78
C GLU A 50 11.25 -8.53 -0.78
N LEU A 51 10.62 -7.48 -1.32
CA LEU A 51 11.22 -6.14 -1.40
C LEU A 51 11.00 -5.28 -0.15
N ILE A 52 10.16 -5.71 0.79
CA ILE A 52 9.83 -4.96 2.02
C ILE A 52 10.87 -5.27 3.10
N ALA A 53 11.63 -4.26 3.50
CA ALA A 53 12.56 -4.36 4.63
C ALA A 53 11.96 -3.85 5.95
N ASP A 54 10.99 -2.94 5.86
CA ASP A 54 10.31 -2.32 6.99
C ASP A 54 8.80 -2.39 6.77
N PHE A 55 8.11 -3.15 7.63
CA PHE A 55 6.66 -3.30 7.56
C PHE A 55 5.91 -2.14 8.20
N ASP A 56 6.51 -1.40 9.15
CA ASP A 56 5.89 -0.19 9.71
C ASP A 56 5.71 0.85 8.59
N TRP A 57 6.78 1.03 7.78
CA TRP A 57 6.72 1.84 6.55
C TRP A 57 5.63 1.36 5.58
N TYR A 58 5.50 0.05 5.38
CA TYR A 58 4.47 -0.47 4.48
C TYR A 58 3.05 -0.19 5.00
N PHE A 59 2.82 -0.29 6.31
CA PHE A 59 1.54 0.15 6.90
C PHE A 59 1.29 1.64 6.69
N ASP A 60 2.31 2.49 6.72
CA ASP A 60 2.16 3.91 6.41
C ASP A 60 1.71 4.14 4.97
N VAL A 61 2.28 3.39 4.02
CA VAL A 61 1.83 3.38 2.62
C VAL A 61 0.36 2.95 2.55
N LEU A 62 -0.02 1.84 3.19
CA LEU A 62 -1.41 1.36 3.18
C LEU A 62 -2.40 2.38 3.78
N VAL A 63 -2.00 3.10 4.83
CA VAL A 63 -2.81 4.17 5.43
C VAL A 63 -3.01 5.32 4.45
N ILE A 64 -1.98 5.71 3.69
CA ILE A 64 -2.10 6.74 2.65
C ILE A 64 -3.08 6.26 1.57
N LEU A 65 -2.92 5.04 1.07
CA LEU A 65 -3.80 4.46 0.05
C LEU A 65 -5.26 4.36 0.52
N ALA A 66 -5.50 3.97 1.77
CA ALA A 66 -6.84 3.90 2.35
C ALA A 66 -7.55 5.27 2.43
N GLY A 67 -6.78 6.36 2.48
CA GLY A 67 -7.31 7.73 2.46
C GLY A 67 -7.64 8.26 1.06
N VAL A 68 -7.30 7.53 0.00
CA VAL A 68 -7.54 7.96 -1.38
C VAL A 68 -9.02 7.83 -1.71
N ARG A 69 -9.64 8.96 -2.10
CA ARG A 69 -11.06 8.98 -2.47
C ARG A 69 -11.29 8.59 -3.94
N GLY A 70 -12.48 8.06 -4.20
CA GLY A 70 -12.90 7.68 -5.56
C GLY A 70 -12.18 6.44 -6.10
N LEU A 71 -11.71 5.57 -5.20
CA LEU A 71 -11.28 4.23 -5.56
C LEU A 71 -12.50 3.33 -5.78
N GLU A 72 -12.31 2.32 -6.63
CA GLU A 72 -13.29 1.24 -6.79
C GLU A 72 -13.20 0.27 -5.60
N GLU A 73 -14.26 -0.50 -5.39
CA GLU A 73 -14.39 -1.45 -4.25
C GLU A 73 -13.21 -2.43 -4.19
N GLY A 74 -12.74 -2.91 -5.35
CA GLY A 74 -11.64 -3.86 -5.43
C GLY A 74 -10.31 -3.37 -4.84
N GLN A 75 -10.02 -2.07 -4.91
CA GLN A 75 -8.79 -1.51 -4.32
C GLN A 75 -8.91 -1.43 -2.80
N GLY A 76 -10.10 -1.13 -2.27
CA GLY A 76 -10.37 -1.19 -0.83
C GLY A 76 -10.13 -2.59 -0.28
N ASP A 77 -10.68 -3.60 -0.95
CA ASP A 77 -10.49 -5.01 -0.59
C ASP A 77 -9.02 -5.43 -0.68
N ALA A 78 -8.31 -4.99 -1.72
CA ALA A 78 -6.89 -5.27 -1.87
C ALA A 78 -6.07 -4.68 -0.71
N ILE A 79 -6.33 -3.43 -0.31
CA ILE A 79 -5.67 -2.77 0.83
C ILE A 79 -5.95 -3.53 2.12
N ALA A 80 -7.22 -3.85 2.39
CA ALA A 80 -7.62 -4.60 3.58
C ALA A 80 -7.01 -6.01 3.63
N GLY A 81 -6.89 -6.66 2.46
CA GLY A 81 -6.23 -7.95 2.31
C GLY A 81 -4.75 -7.89 2.69
N GLN A 82 -4.01 -6.89 2.18
CA GLN A 82 -2.59 -6.71 2.56
C GLN A 82 -2.45 -6.40 4.05
N TRP A 83 -3.31 -5.52 4.58
CA TRP A 83 -3.34 -5.16 5.99
C TRP A 83 -3.46 -6.39 6.89
N THR A 84 -4.42 -7.26 6.56
CA THR A 84 -4.71 -8.47 7.33
C THR A 84 -3.59 -9.51 7.21
N ASP A 85 -3.10 -9.74 5.99
CA ASP A 85 -2.07 -10.74 5.73
C ASP A 85 -0.75 -10.42 6.46
N VAL A 86 -0.30 -9.16 6.39
CA VAL A 86 0.91 -8.71 7.07
C VAL A 86 0.74 -8.74 8.59
N ALA A 87 -0.37 -8.20 9.12
CA ALA A 87 -0.64 -8.21 10.56
C ALA A 87 -0.68 -9.64 11.13
N TRP A 88 -1.22 -10.59 10.36
CA TRP A 88 -1.26 -11.99 10.77
C TRP A 88 0.14 -12.64 10.75
N ARG A 89 0.92 -12.45 9.69
CA ARG A 89 2.18 -13.20 9.48
C ARG A 89 3.40 -12.59 10.15
N VAL A 90 3.45 -11.27 10.30
CA VAL A 90 4.64 -10.55 10.77
C VAL A 90 4.43 -10.17 12.23
N LEU A 91 5.00 -10.96 13.15
CA LEU A 91 4.82 -10.73 14.58
C LEU A 91 5.27 -9.33 15.05
N PRO A 92 6.44 -8.79 14.63
CA PRO A 92 6.93 -7.51 15.14
C PRO A 92 6.03 -6.30 14.83
N VAL A 93 5.30 -6.31 13.70
CA VAL A 93 4.49 -5.15 13.26
C VAL A 93 3.10 -5.09 13.88
N ARG A 94 2.63 -6.15 14.58
CA ARG A 94 1.24 -6.23 15.06
C ARG A 94 0.80 -5.05 15.93
N ALA A 95 1.64 -4.60 16.85
CA ALA A 95 1.34 -3.45 17.69
C ALA A 95 1.20 -2.17 16.86
N TYR A 96 2.07 -2.00 15.85
CA TYR A 96 2.00 -0.89 14.90
C TYR A 96 0.71 -0.94 14.08
N ALA A 97 0.38 -2.12 13.53
CA ALA A 97 -0.82 -2.34 12.74
C ALA A 97 -2.10 -1.98 13.52
N VAL A 98 -2.22 -2.41 14.78
CA VAL A 98 -3.36 -2.06 15.65
C VAL A 98 -3.46 -0.55 15.86
N ARG A 99 -2.33 0.12 16.12
CA ARG A 99 -2.29 1.58 16.28
C ARG A 99 -2.77 2.30 15.02
N ARG A 100 -2.30 1.88 13.84
CA ARG A 100 -2.72 2.48 12.56
C ARG A 100 -4.18 2.17 12.23
N SER A 101 -4.70 1.00 12.60
CA SER A 101 -6.12 0.67 12.44
C SER A 101 -6.98 1.61 13.28
N LEU A 102 -6.58 1.86 14.54
CA LEU A 102 -7.27 2.82 15.40
C LEU A 102 -7.28 4.22 14.77
N GLU A 103 -6.14 4.67 14.24
CA GLU A 103 -6.05 5.98 13.58
C GLU A 103 -6.98 6.10 12.37
N VAL A 104 -7.00 5.09 11.49
CA VAL A 104 -7.87 5.10 10.30
C VAL A 104 -9.34 5.07 10.71
N LEU A 105 -9.73 4.25 11.68
CA LEU A 105 -11.13 4.08 12.07
C LEU A 105 -11.68 5.23 12.94
N VAL A 106 -10.83 5.84 13.78
CA VAL A 106 -11.25 6.86 14.75
C VAL A 106 -10.97 8.27 14.25
N CYS A 107 -9.79 8.52 13.70
CA CYS A 107 -9.38 9.88 13.31
C CYS A 107 -9.83 10.26 11.90
N ARG A 108 -10.17 9.27 11.06
CA ARG A 108 -10.63 9.47 9.68
C ARG A 108 -12.06 8.98 9.46
N GLY A 109 -12.92 9.12 10.48
CA GLY A 109 -14.36 8.90 10.35
C GLY A 109 -14.98 9.67 9.17
N PRO A 110 -16.15 9.22 8.66
CA PRO A 110 -16.72 9.61 7.37
C PRO A 110 -16.80 11.12 7.12
#